data_AF-W9UYE9-F1
#
_entry.id   AF-W9UYE9-F1
#
_cell.length_a   1.000
_cell.length_b   1.000
_cell.length_c   1.000
_cell.angle_alpha   90.00
_cell.angle_beta   90.00
_cell.angle_gamma   90.00
#
_symmetry.space_group_name_H-M   'P 1'
#
loop_
_entity.id
_entity.type
_entity.pdbx_description
1 polymer ?
#
loop_
_entity_poly.entity_id
_entity_poly.type
_entity_poly.pdbx_seq_one_letter_code
_entity_poly.pdbx_strand_id
1 'polypeptide(L)'
;MRRLSPWSCVSFRLFGVVMLILLLATGCTGASTSQSLTRLEVAELIRDRYESEMHSLPLSKQRHYAQRLYRITGDPEYLFYNRLYAGNLVKSVRQDIDELLADEYYVQSRNQTMLESMPRRTERQIQRAQLLSEFEGMAFARSLLFRMIQLEYYGLLDWALGDESERVYQVLTEADFLGLVTHPNAIQHYAAQAANIAWFLHQLGIADYRDEFLSAFEHIYPSERDAVLSLNQYRNKIYGLTHVVIADSRYYQQPADEAALGWIADYFIANREQLLRDTTEDILAEVGISLMLLGNPEPEAVTQIQQALIQSFDVEHRMIPSPEGVFHLERGEHRNVLAIMLLAWPDVLVSGPRFLPEQISLPEQWILIEEE
;
A
#
# COMPACT_ATOMS: atom_id res chain seq x y z
N MET A 1 -58.96 77.59 -25.15
CA MET A 1 -58.46 76.36 -25.79
C MET A 1 -57.52 75.64 -24.80
N ARG A 2 -57.73 74.33 -24.68
CA ARG A 2 -57.21 73.30 -23.74
C ARG A 2 -55.96 73.58 -22.89
N ARG A 3 -56.11 73.39 -21.57
CA ARG A 3 -55.04 73.18 -20.57
C ARG A 3 -54.48 71.75 -20.71
N LEU A 4 -53.16 71.59 -20.69
CA LEU A 4 -52.48 70.30 -20.54
C LEU A 4 -51.88 70.21 -19.12
N SER A 5 -52.10 69.07 -18.46
CA SER A 5 -51.72 68.76 -17.07
C SER A 5 -50.27 68.27 -16.95
N PRO A 6 -49.54 68.60 -15.87
CA PRO A 6 -48.15 68.17 -15.65
C PRO A 6 -48.08 66.80 -14.94
N TRP A 7 -48.75 65.78 -15.47
CA TRP A 7 -48.81 64.44 -14.88
C TRP A 7 -48.49 63.37 -15.92
N SER A 8 -47.30 63.42 -16.52
CA SER A 8 -46.88 62.38 -17.49
C SER A 8 -45.38 62.09 -17.55
N CYS A 9 -44.58 62.55 -16.58
CA CYS A 9 -43.15 62.24 -16.54
C CYS A 9 -42.71 61.34 -15.37
N VAL A 10 -43.58 61.05 -14.40
CA VAL A 10 -43.20 60.26 -13.21
C VAL A 10 -43.46 58.76 -13.39
N SER A 11 -44.40 58.36 -14.25
CA SER A 11 -44.78 56.95 -14.41
C SER A 11 -43.81 56.10 -15.25
N PHE A 12 -43.02 56.71 -16.14
CA PHE A 12 -42.10 55.95 -17.00
C PHE A 12 -40.76 55.59 -16.33
N ARG A 13 -40.32 56.39 -15.34
CA ARG A 13 -39.08 56.09 -14.59
C ARG A 13 -39.28 55.04 -13.50
N LEU A 14 -40.48 54.94 -12.92
CA LEU A 14 -40.77 53.91 -11.92
C LEU A 14 -40.94 52.51 -12.56
N PHE A 15 -41.52 52.42 -13.76
CA PHE A 15 -41.73 51.14 -14.43
C PHE A 15 -40.42 50.52 -14.95
N GLY A 16 -39.48 51.34 -15.44
CA GLY A 16 -38.16 50.88 -15.87
C GLY A 16 -37.27 50.41 -14.71
N VAL A 17 -37.37 51.05 -13.53
CA VAL A 17 -36.60 50.65 -12.34
C VAL A 17 -37.16 49.38 -11.70
N VAL A 18 -38.48 49.20 -11.68
CA VAL A 18 -39.11 47.97 -11.15
C VAL A 18 -38.83 46.76 -12.06
N MET A 19 -38.78 46.92 -13.38
CA MET A 19 -38.46 45.82 -14.29
C MET A 19 -36.96 45.45 -14.26
N LEU A 20 -36.06 46.42 -14.03
CA LEU A 20 -34.63 46.16 -13.83
C LEU A 20 -34.34 45.45 -12.50
N ILE A 21 -35.10 45.76 -11.44
CA ILE A 21 -35.01 45.06 -10.14
C ILE A 21 -35.56 43.63 -10.23
N LEU A 22 -36.61 43.39 -11.04
CA LEU A 22 -37.14 42.05 -11.29
C LEU A 22 -36.22 41.18 -12.19
N LEU A 23 -35.47 41.79 -13.11
CA LEU A 23 -34.47 41.09 -13.93
C LEU A 23 -33.13 40.85 -13.20
N LEU A 24 -32.83 41.62 -12.15
CA LEU A 24 -31.68 41.37 -11.26
C LEU A 24 -32.00 40.36 -10.15
N ALA A 25 -33.28 40.04 -9.91
CA ALA A 25 -33.72 39.06 -8.92
C ALA A 25 -33.83 37.61 -9.45
N THR A 26 -33.68 37.38 -10.76
CA THR A 26 -33.68 36.03 -11.37
C THR A 26 -32.28 35.44 -11.56
N GLY A 27 -31.24 36.12 -11.07
CA GLY A 27 -29.83 35.77 -11.32
C GLY A 27 -29.11 34.97 -10.23
N CYS A 28 -29.79 34.42 -9.21
CA CYS A 28 -29.14 33.69 -8.11
C CYS A 28 -29.93 32.47 -7.64
N THR A 29 -30.17 31.50 -8.52
CA THR A 29 -30.39 30.09 -8.12
C THR A 29 -29.65 29.15 -9.05
N GLY A 30 -28.43 29.51 -9.43
CA GLY A 30 -27.41 28.54 -9.79
C GLY A 30 -26.66 28.16 -8.51
N ALA A 31 -27.36 27.56 -7.55
CA ALA A 31 -26.66 26.74 -6.58
C ALA A 31 -26.07 25.60 -7.42
N SER A 32 -24.82 25.74 -7.85
CA SER A 32 -24.01 24.61 -8.26
C SER A 32 -24.02 23.68 -7.07
N THR A 33 -24.94 22.71 -7.07
CA THR A 33 -24.74 21.46 -6.38
C THR A 33 -23.47 20.91 -6.99
N SER A 34 -22.33 21.26 -6.38
CA SER A 34 -21.12 20.47 -6.44
C SER A 34 -21.58 19.08 -6.02
N GLN A 35 -21.87 18.24 -7.00
CA GLN A 35 -22.22 16.86 -6.76
C GLN A 35 -20.93 16.25 -6.20
N SER A 36 -20.94 15.96 -4.90
CA SER A 36 -19.83 15.28 -4.26
C SER A 36 -19.59 13.98 -5.01
N LEU A 37 -18.34 13.76 -5.44
CA LEU A 37 -17.95 12.52 -6.07
C LEU A 37 -18.25 11.35 -5.12
N THR A 38 -18.78 10.28 -5.69
CA THR A 38 -18.98 9.00 -5.00
C THR A 38 -17.65 8.28 -4.81
N ARG A 39 -17.61 7.28 -3.92
CA ARG A 39 -16.41 6.46 -3.70
C ARG A 39 -15.88 5.83 -4.99
N LEU A 40 -16.77 5.33 -5.84
CA LEU A 40 -16.40 4.64 -7.08
C LEU A 40 -15.88 5.64 -8.12
N GLU A 41 -16.50 6.81 -8.25
CA GLU A 41 -16.00 7.85 -9.16
C GLU A 41 -14.60 8.32 -8.77
N VAL A 42 -14.31 8.48 -7.47
CA VAL A 42 -12.95 8.82 -7.01
C VAL A 42 -11.96 7.70 -7.34
N ALA A 43 -12.31 6.43 -7.06
CA ALA A 43 -11.47 5.28 -7.37
C ALA A 43 -11.16 5.21 -8.87
N GLU A 44 -12.16 5.43 -9.73
CA GLU A 44 -12.02 5.44 -11.19
C GLU A 44 -11.12 6.58 -11.67
N LEU A 45 -11.28 7.80 -11.14
CA LEU A 45 -10.43 8.93 -11.53
C LEU A 45 -8.95 8.71 -11.15
N ILE A 46 -8.68 8.14 -9.96
CA ILE A 46 -7.32 7.77 -9.54
C ILE A 46 -6.79 6.66 -10.45
N ARG A 47 -7.60 5.64 -10.74
CA ARG A 47 -7.22 4.53 -11.63
C ARG A 47 -6.84 5.05 -13.01
N ASP A 48 -7.69 5.86 -13.63
CA ASP A 48 -7.47 6.45 -14.96
C ASP A 48 -6.17 7.26 -15.02
N ARG A 49 -5.85 8.02 -13.96
CA ARG A 49 -4.60 8.77 -13.85
C ARG A 49 -3.39 7.83 -13.91
N TYR A 50 -3.37 6.82 -13.06
CA TYR A 50 -2.25 5.87 -12.99
C TYR A 50 -2.11 5.03 -14.26
N GLU A 51 -3.22 4.55 -14.82
CA GLU A 51 -3.19 3.70 -16.01
C GLU A 51 -2.75 4.48 -17.27
N SER A 52 -3.17 5.74 -17.42
CA SER A 52 -2.73 6.58 -18.54
C SER A 52 -1.23 6.88 -18.54
N GLU A 53 -0.60 6.89 -17.37
CA GLU A 53 0.81 7.21 -17.16
C GLU A 53 1.65 6.02 -16.68
N MET A 54 1.07 4.81 -16.71
CA MET A 54 1.68 3.59 -16.15
C MET A 54 3.09 3.33 -16.71
N HIS A 55 3.28 3.56 -18.01
CA HIS A 55 4.55 3.39 -18.71
C HIS A 55 5.67 4.35 -18.23
N SER A 56 5.31 5.46 -17.57
CA SER A 56 6.28 6.41 -17.01
C SER A 56 6.80 6.01 -15.62
N LEU A 57 6.12 5.06 -14.96
CA LEU A 57 6.51 4.58 -13.64
C LEU A 57 7.68 3.59 -13.74
N PRO A 58 8.55 3.49 -12.71
CA PRO A 58 9.50 2.39 -12.60
C PRO A 58 8.80 1.02 -12.63
N LEU A 59 9.47 -0.01 -13.18
CA LEU A 59 8.89 -1.35 -13.30
C LEU A 59 8.40 -1.91 -11.95
N SER A 60 9.11 -1.63 -10.86
CA SER A 60 8.71 -2.02 -9.50
C SER A 60 7.36 -1.43 -9.11
N LYS A 61 7.09 -0.16 -9.49
CA LYS A 61 5.82 0.54 -9.27
C LYS A 61 4.71 0.03 -10.18
N GLN A 62 5.01 -0.23 -11.45
CA GLN A 62 4.05 -0.84 -12.38
C GLN A 62 3.57 -2.21 -11.86
N ARG A 63 4.50 -3.07 -11.44
CA ARG A 63 4.16 -4.38 -10.85
C ARG A 63 3.39 -4.23 -9.52
N HIS A 64 3.82 -3.32 -8.65
CA HIS A 64 3.17 -3.08 -7.36
C HIS A 64 1.71 -2.66 -7.49
N TYR A 65 1.43 -1.76 -8.45
CA TYR A 65 0.09 -1.32 -8.82
C TYR A 65 -0.71 -2.48 -9.42
N ALA A 66 -0.20 -3.10 -10.49
CA ALA A 66 -0.90 -4.14 -11.23
C ALA A 66 -1.23 -5.36 -10.36
N GLN A 67 -0.33 -5.77 -9.45
CA GLN A 67 -0.59 -6.90 -8.55
C GLN A 67 -1.77 -6.63 -7.60
N ARG A 68 -1.86 -5.42 -7.06
CA ARG A 68 -2.97 -5.04 -6.17
C ARG A 68 -4.29 -4.98 -6.91
N LEU A 69 -4.30 -4.33 -8.08
CA LEU A 69 -5.50 -4.22 -8.90
C LEU A 69 -5.97 -5.62 -9.33
N TYR A 70 -5.08 -6.50 -9.78
CA TYR A 70 -5.43 -7.89 -10.10
C TYR A 70 -6.11 -8.60 -8.93
N ARG A 71 -5.63 -8.42 -7.69
CA ARG A 71 -6.18 -9.09 -6.51
C ARG A 71 -7.57 -8.60 -6.11
N ILE A 72 -7.96 -7.39 -6.52
CA ILE A 72 -9.29 -6.85 -6.25
C ILE A 72 -10.25 -6.93 -7.45
N THR A 73 -9.74 -7.04 -8.69
CA THR A 73 -10.59 -7.06 -9.90
C THR A 73 -10.58 -8.39 -10.64
N GLY A 74 -9.52 -9.17 -10.52
CA GLY A 74 -9.26 -10.35 -11.37
C GLY A 74 -8.96 -10.01 -12.83
N ASP A 75 -8.76 -8.73 -13.17
CA ASP A 75 -8.64 -8.29 -14.55
C ASP A 75 -7.32 -8.79 -15.20
N PRO A 76 -7.39 -9.54 -16.31
CA PRO A 76 -6.21 -10.08 -16.98
C PRO A 76 -5.26 -9.02 -17.56
N GLU A 77 -5.69 -7.77 -17.76
CA GLU A 77 -4.81 -6.70 -18.28
C GLU A 77 -3.62 -6.43 -17.34
N TYR A 78 -3.82 -6.61 -16.03
CA TYR A 78 -2.76 -6.44 -15.04
C TYR A 78 -1.73 -7.59 -15.03
N LEU A 79 -1.99 -8.71 -15.73
CA LEU A 79 -1.07 -9.86 -15.74
C LEU A 79 0.25 -9.57 -16.46
N PHE A 80 0.26 -8.64 -17.41
CA PHE A 80 1.45 -8.32 -18.20
C PHE A 80 2.64 -7.90 -17.31
N TYR A 81 2.43 -6.93 -16.42
CA TYR A 81 3.47 -6.40 -15.54
C TYR A 81 3.95 -7.43 -14.51
N ASN A 82 3.02 -8.24 -13.99
CA ASN A 82 3.33 -9.32 -13.07
C ASN A 82 4.17 -10.42 -13.73
N ARG A 83 3.86 -10.77 -14.99
CA ARG A 83 4.61 -11.77 -15.76
C ARG A 83 6.04 -11.31 -16.07
N LEU A 84 6.22 -10.05 -16.47
CA LEU A 84 7.55 -9.47 -16.71
C LEU A 84 8.41 -9.54 -15.44
N TYR A 85 7.85 -9.14 -14.30
CA TYR A 85 8.54 -9.23 -13.01
C TYR A 85 8.86 -10.67 -12.62
N ALA A 86 7.92 -11.60 -12.78
CA ALA A 86 8.11 -13.02 -12.47
C ALA A 86 9.29 -13.64 -13.26
N GLY A 87 9.47 -13.26 -14.54
CA GLY A 87 10.62 -13.70 -15.34
C GLY A 87 11.96 -13.23 -14.79
N ASN A 88 12.06 -11.94 -14.45
CA ASN A 88 13.28 -11.38 -13.85
C ASN A 88 13.55 -11.98 -12.46
N LEU A 89 12.50 -12.21 -11.69
CA LEU A 89 12.58 -12.83 -10.36
C LEU A 89 13.15 -14.25 -10.43
N VAL A 90 12.63 -15.08 -11.33
CA VAL A 90 13.12 -16.46 -11.54
C VAL A 90 14.59 -16.44 -11.96
N LYS A 91 14.97 -15.56 -12.89
CA LYS A 91 16.36 -15.41 -13.32
C LYS A 91 17.26 -15.04 -12.14
N SER A 92 16.89 -14.03 -11.36
CA SER A 92 17.69 -13.56 -10.22
C SER A 92 17.82 -14.63 -9.13
N VAL A 93 16.75 -15.36 -8.82
CA VAL A 93 16.80 -16.43 -7.81
C VAL A 93 17.70 -17.57 -8.29
N ARG A 94 17.59 -17.99 -9.55
CA ARG A 94 18.48 -19.04 -10.10
C ARG A 94 19.95 -18.63 -10.13
N GLN A 95 20.24 -17.37 -10.46
CA GLN A 95 21.60 -16.85 -10.38
C GLN A 95 22.15 -16.92 -8.96
N ASP A 96 21.36 -16.54 -7.96
CA ASP A 96 21.80 -16.67 -6.56
C ASP A 96 21.96 -18.13 -6.13
N ILE A 97 21.14 -19.06 -6.62
CA ILE A 97 21.29 -20.50 -6.38
C ILE A 97 22.60 -21.01 -6.98
N ASP A 98 22.89 -20.69 -8.24
CA ASP A 98 24.12 -21.12 -8.91
C ASP A 98 25.36 -20.65 -8.13
N GLU A 99 25.36 -19.41 -7.64
CA GLU A 99 26.47 -18.85 -6.85
C GLU A 99 26.54 -19.46 -5.44
N LEU A 100 25.40 -19.76 -4.80
CA LEU A 100 25.34 -20.47 -3.51
C LEU A 100 25.98 -21.86 -3.56
N LEU A 101 25.92 -22.51 -4.73
CA LEU A 101 26.54 -23.82 -4.98
C LEU A 101 28.02 -23.70 -5.35
N ALA A 102 28.42 -22.59 -5.96
CA ALA A 102 29.78 -22.36 -6.42
C ALA A 102 30.72 -21.82 -5.33
N ASP A 103 30.21 -21.02 -4.39
CA ASP A 103 31.01 -20.31 -3.38
C ASP A 103 30.39 -20.39 -1.97
N GLU A 104 31.11 -21.01 -1.04
CA GLU A 104 30.69 -21.14 0.37
C GLU A 104 30.60 -19.78 1.09
N TYR A 105 31.30 -18.75 0.61
CA TYR A 105 31.26 -17.39 1.16
C TYR A 105 30.22 -16.48 0.48
N TYR A 106 29.46 -17.00 -0.49
CA TYR A 106 28.52 -16.19 -1.28
C TYR A 106 27.51 -15.44 -0.41
N VAL A 107 26.94 -16.08 0.61
CA VAL A 107 25.98 -15.43 1.51
C VAL A 107 26.59 -14.19 2.17
N GLN A 108 27.83 -14.30 2.65
CA GLN A 108 28.52 -13.21 3.32
C GLN A 108 28.88 -12.09 2.35
N SER A 109 29.45 -12.43 1.19
CA SER A 109 29.87 -11.45 0.18
C SER A 109 28.67 -10.71 -0.43
N ARG A 110 27.58 -11.44 -0.73
CA ARG A 110 26.33 -10.87 -1.23
C ARG A 110 25.67 -9.98 -0.19
N ASN A 111 25.62 -10.41 1.07
CA ASN A 111 25.11 -9.60 2.18
C ASN A 111 25.88 -8.27 2.32
N GLN A 112 27.21 -8.31 2.26
CA GLN A 112 28.05 -7.12 2.34
C GLN A 112 27.78 -6.15 1.19
N THR A 113 27.71 -6.65 -0.05
CA THR A 113 27.36 -5.84 -1.22
C THR A 113 26.00 -5.16 -1.06
N MET A 114 25.01 -5.90 -0.52
CA MET A 114 23.68 -5.35 -0.28
C MET A 114 23.66 -4.29 0.84
N LEU A 115 24.48 -4.43 1.89
CA LEU A 115 24.60 -3.43 2.96
C LEU A 115 25.31 -2.15 2.49
N GLU A 116 26.27 -2.28 1.57
CA GLU A 116 27.00 -1.17 0.96
C GLU A 116 26.14 -0.37 -0.02
N SER A 117 25.27 -1.04 -0.78
CA SER A 117 24.38 -0.39 -1.75
C SER A 117 23.13 0.24 -1.11
N MET A 118 22.82 -0.04 0.16
CA MET A 118 21.61 0.51 0.78
C MET A 118 21.63 2.04 0.79
N PRO A 119 20.53 2.70 0.39
CA PRO A 119 20.39 4.14 0.56
C PRO A 119 20.55 4.54 2.03
N ARG A 120 21.18 5.70 2.28
CA ARG A 120 21.40 6.28 3.61
C ARG A 120 21.04 7.78 3.66
N ARG A 121 20.00 8.16 2.91
CA ARG A 121 19.59 9.56 2.72
C ARG A 121 18.65 10.06 3.82
N THR A 122 17.94 9.16 4.50
CA THR A 122 17.01 9.48 5.59
C THR A 122 17.39 8.76 6.88
N GLU A 123 16.93 9.30 8.01
CA GLU A 123 17.12 8.68 9.34
C GLU A 123 16.65 7.21 9.36
N ARG A 124 15.46 6.95 8.81
CA ARG A 124 14.88 5.59 8.71
C ARG A 124 15.75 4.65 7.87
N GLN A 125 16.34 5.16 6.80
CA GLN A 125 17.25 4.38 5.94
C GLN A 125 18.55 4.03 6.67
N ILE A 126 19.12 4.98 7.42
CA ILE A 126 20.31 4.76 8.24
C ILE A 126 20.04 3.73 9.33
N GLN A 127 18.94 3.88 10.08
CA GLN A 127 18.53 2.95 11.13
C GLN A 127 18.30 1.54 10.59
N ARG A 128 17.69 1.40 9.40
CA ARG A 128 17.52 0.10 8.75
C ARG A 128 18.86 -0.54 8.39
N ALA A 129 19.78 0.22 7.82
CA ALA A 129 21.10 -0.29 7.45
C ALA A 129 21.91 -0.72 8.69
N GLN A 130 21.83 0.05 9.78
CA GLN A 130 22.44 -0.29 11.07
C GLN A 130 21.84 -1.58 11.64
N LEU A 131 20.51 -1.64 11.78
CA LEU A 131 19.81 -2.84 12.27
C LEU A 131 20.23 -4.09 11.50
N LEU A 132 20.20 -4.05 10.17
CA LEU A 132 20.52 -5.21 9.35
C LEU A 132 22.01 -5.59 9.40
N SER A 133 22.90 -4.66 9.75
CA SER A 133 24.32 -4.96 9.96
C SER A 133 24.63 -5.66 11.28
N GLU A 134 23.67 -5.65 12.23
CA GLU A 134 23.80 -6.37 13.51
C GLU A 134 23.58 -7.88 13.35
N PHE A 135 22.93 -8.31 12.26
CA PHE A 135 22.60 -9.71 11.98
C PHE A 135 23.38 -10.22 10.77
N GLU A 136 24.19 -11.26 10.97
CA GLU A 136 24.99 -11.86 9.90
C GLU A 136 24.09 -12.40 8.77
N GLY A 137 24.45 -12.11 7.51
CA GLY A 137 23.73 -12.58 6.33
C GLY A 137 22.33 -11.98 6.11
N MET A 138 21.84 -11.15 7.04
CA MET A 138 20.41 -10.80 7.11
C MET A 138 19.91 -9.93 5.95
N ALA A 139 20.74 -9.07 5.38
CA ALA A 139 20.35 -8.28 4.22
C ALA A 139 20.08 -9.19 3.00
N PHE A 140 20.87 -10.25 2.83
CA PHE A 140 20.64 -11.26 1.80
C PHE A 140 19.46 -12.17 2.14
N ALA A 141 19.43 -12.75 3.35
CA ALA A 141 18.40 -13.69 3.77
C ALA A 141 16.99 -13.10 3.65
N ARG A 142 16.77 -11.86 4.12
CA ARG A 142 15.46 -11.21 3.99
C ARG A 142 15.05 -10.95 2.53
N SER A 143 16.03 -10.68 1.65
CA SER A 143 15.78 -10.42 0.23
C SER A 143 15.44 -11.73 -0.49
N LEU A 144 16.14 -12.82 -0.17
CA LEU A 144 15.83 -14.15 -0.64
C LEU A 144 14.43 -14.60 -0.16
N LEU A 145 14.11 -14.41 1.12
CA LEU A 145 12.78 -14.70 1.70
C LEU A 145 11.67 -13.95 0.93
N PHE A 146 11.84 -12.64 0.71
CA PHE A 146 10.89 -11.86 -0.07
C PHE A 146 10.75 -12.37 -1.51
N ARG A 147 11.84 -12.73 -2.17
CA ARG A 147 11.78 -13.26 -3.55
C ARG A 147 11.09 -14.62 -3.61
N MET A 148 11.33 -15.49 -2.64
CA MET A 148 10.63 -16.78 -2.52
C MET A 148 9.13 -16.61 -2.28
N ILE A 149 8.70 -15.68 -1.41
CA ILE A 149 7.26 -15.46 -1.23
C ILE A 149 6.59 -14.91 -2.49
N GLN A 150 7.29 -14.06 -3.26
CA GLN A 150 6.78 -13.61 -4.55
C GLN A 150 6.64 -14.76 -5.55
N LEU A 151 7.63 -15.66 -5.61
CA LEU A 151 7.54 -16.87 -6.44
C LEU A 151 6.39 -17.78 -6.01
N GLU A 152 6.14 -17.92 -4.71
CA GLU A 152 4.99 -18.69 -4.20
C GLU A 152 3.67 -18.06 -4.67
N TYR A 153 3.51 -16.75 -4.53
CA TYR A 153 2.33 -16.03 -5.02
C TYR A 153 2.12 -16.22 -6.52
N TYR A 154 3.20 -16.29 -7.31
CA TYR A 154 3.14 -16.57 -8.74
C TYR A 154 2.96 -18.05 -9.09
N GLY A 155 2.99 -18.97 -8.12
CA GLY A 155 2.94 -20.41 -8.36
C GLY A 155 4.20 -20.97 -9.03
N LEU A 156 5.34 -20.29 -8.88
CA LEU A 156 6.61 -20.59 -9.55
C LEU A 156 7.71 -21.05 -8.60
N LEU A 157 7.47 -21.10 -7.29
CA LEU A 157 8.49 -21.40 -6.28
C LEU A 157 9.24 -22.70 -6.57
N ASP A 158 8.52 -23.83 -6.59
CA ASP A 158 9.12 -25.15 -6.77
C ASP A 158 9.89 -25.25 -8.10
N TRP A 159 9.35 -24.68 -9.17
CA TRP A 159 10.00 -24.66 -10.48
C TRP A 159 11.25 -23.76 -10.52
N ALA A 160 11.23 -22.64 -9.81
CA ALA A 160 12.36 -21.72 -9.76
C ALA A 160 13.52 -22.32 -8.96
N LEU A 161 13.23 -22.98 -7.83
CA LEU A 161 14.23 -23.59 -6.97
C LEU A 161 14.80 -24.90 -7.52
N GLY A 162 13.95 -25.74 -8.13
CA GLY A 162 14.35 -27.04 -8.66
C GLY A 162 14.91 -27.99 -7.59
N ASP A 163 15.89 -28.81 -7.99
CA ASP A 163 16.50 -29.83 -7.13
C ASP A 163 17.30 -29.23 -5.95
N GLU A 164 17.64 -27.95 -6.02
CA GLU A 164 18.51 -27.25 -5.06
C GLU A 164 17.71 -26.53 -3.96
N SER A 165 16.40 -26.78 -3.88
CA SER A 165 15.49 -26.17 -2.90
C SER A 165 15.99 -26.30 -1.46
N GLU A 166 16.49 -27.48 -1.06
CA GLU A 166 16.99 -27.72 0.31
C GLU A 166 18.10 -26.74 0.70
N ARG A 167 19.04 -26.45 -0.21
CA ARG A 167 20.13 -25.50 0.04
C ARG A 167 19.62 -24.08 0.28
N VAL A 168 18.60 -23.66 -0.48
CA VAL A 168 17.97 -22.35 -0.33
C VAL A 168 17.23 -22.23 1.00
N TYR A 169 16.47 -23.25 1.38
CA TYR A 169 15.78 -23.33 2.67
C TYR A 169 16.76 -23.36 3.84
N GLN A 170 17.92 -24.01 3.69
CA GLN A 170 18.97 -24.03 4.71
C GLN A 170 19.49 -22.61 5.01
N VAL A 171 19.80 -21.82 3.97
CA VAL A 171 20.26 -20.42 4.14
C VAL A 171 19.28 -19.59 4.96
N LEU A 172 17.97 -19.77 4.72
CA LEU A 172 16.93 -19.04 5.46
C LEU A 172 16.75 -19.57 6.88
N THR A 173 16.95 -20.87 7.11
CA THR A 173 16.83 -21.49 8.43
C THR A 173 17.98 -21.10 9.36
N GLU A 174 19.18 -20.91 8.80
CA GLU A 174 20.39 -20.52 9.55
C GLU A 174 20.41 -19.03 9.93
N ALA A 175 19.63 -18.18 9.25
CA ALA A 175 19.54 -16.76 9.53
C ALA A 175 18.76 -16.47 10.83
N ASP A 176 19.24 -15.53 11.66
CA ASP A 176 18.61 -15.14 12.92
C ASP A 176 17.37 -14.24 12.71
N PHE A 177 16.33 -14.79 12.08
CA PHE A 177 15.09 -14.09 11.85
C PHE A 177 14.33 -13.82 13.15
N LEU A 178 14.39 -14.71 14.14
CA LEU A 178 13.75 -14.50 15.44
C LEU A 178 14.33 -13.26 16.12
N GLY A 179 15.66 -13.14 16.16
CA GLY A 179 16.35 -11.96 16.66
C GLY A 179 15.93 -10.70 15.91
N LEU A 180 15.86 -10.74 14.58
CA LEU A 180 15.43 -9.58 13.78
C LEU A 180 13.98 -9.17 14.08
N VAL A 181 13.02 -10.09 14.03
CA VAL A 181 11.59 -9.73 14.11
C VAL A 181 11.18 -9.30 15.52
N THR A 182 11.89 -9.76 16.55
CA THR A 182 11.66 -9.35 17.95
C THR A 182 12.53 -8.16 18.39
N HIS A 183 13.46 -7.71 17.54
CA HIS A 183 14.39 -6.65 17.93
C HIS A 183 13.65 -5.31 18.18
N PRO A 184 13.96 -4.58 19.27
CA PRO A 184 13.28 -3.32 19.56
C PRO A 184 13.38 -2.28 18.44
N ASN A 185 14.55 -2.16 17.80
CA ASN A 185 14.72 -1.24 16.67
C ASN A 185 13.95 -1.71 15.42
N ALA A 186 13.76 -3.02 15.23
CA ALA A 186 12.94 -3.53 14.14
C ALA A 186 11.48 -3.13 14.36
N ILE A 187 10.95 -3.31 15.57
CA ILE A 187 9.58 -2.92 15.89
C ILE A 187 9.40 -1.40 15.86
N GLN A 188 10.36 -0.61 16.33
CA GLN A 188 10.22 0.85 16.40
C GLN A 188 10.41 1.59 15.08
N HIS A 189 11.11 1.00 14.11
CA HIS A 189 11.49 1.69 12.86
C HIS A 189 11.17 0.90 11.58
N TYR A 190 10.86 -0.39 11.71
CA TYR A 190 10.72 -1.37 10.64
C TYR A 190 9.56 -2.35 10.89
N ALA A 191 8.55 -1.93 11.67
CA ALA A 191 7.52 -2.81 12.23
C ALA A 191 6.75 -3.57 11.16
N ALA A 192 6.33 -2.87 10.11
CA ALA A 192 5.62 -3.45 8.98
C ALA A 192 6.42 -4.57 8.31
N GLN A 193 7.73 -4.36 8.10
CA GLN A 193 8.58 -5.36 7.47
C GLN A 193 8.89 -6.52 8.41
N ALA A 194 9.07 -6.27 9.70
CA ALA A 194 9.20 -7.34 10.70
C ALA A 194 7.94 -8.23 10.77
N ALA A 195 6.75 -7.62 10.73
CA ALA A 195 5.49 -8.34 10.63
C ALA A 195 5.45 -9.21 9.36
N ASN A 196 5.72 -8.62 8.19
CA ASN A 196 5.72 -9.39 6.93
C ASN A 196 6.69 -10.58 6.98
N ILE A 197 7.90 -10.39 7.53
CA ILE A 197 8.90 -11.46 7.66
C ILE A 197 8.38 -12.62 8.50
N ALA A 198 7.79 -12.35 9.67
CA ALA A 198 7.27 -13.40 10.55
C ALA A 198 6.19 -14.26 9.84
N TRP A 199 5.29 -13.64 9.08
CA TRP A 199 4.28 -14.36 8.31
C TRP A 199 4.83 -15.06 7.06
N PHE A 200 5.83 -14.48 6.38
CA PHE A 200 6.47 -15.12 5.24
C PHE A 200 7.21 -16.40 5.64
N LEU A 201 7.90 -16.38 6.78
CA LEU A 201 8.57 -17.56 7.32
C LEU A 201 7.56 -18.67 7.61
N HIS A 202 6.43 -18.32 8.22
CA HIS A 202 5.37 -19.27 8.51
C HIS A 202 4.76 -19.83 7.22
N GLN A 203 4.42 -18.96 6.27
CA GLN A 203 3.79 -19.34 5.00
C GLN A 203 4.67 -20.29 4.17
N LEU A 204 6.00 -20.09 4.18
CA LEU A 204 6.94 -20.95 3.48
C LEU A 204 7.34 -22.19 4.28
N GLY A 205 6.86 -22.36 5.52
CA GLY A 205 7.18 -23.49 6.38
C GLY A 205 8.60 -23.49 6.94
N ILE A 206 9.25 -22.31 7.01
CA ILE A 206 10.63 -22.16 7.50
C ILE A 206 10.64 -22.09 9.03
N ALA A 207 9.84 -21.21 9.60
CA ALA A 207 9.68 -21.02 11.04
C ALA A 207 8.36 -20.28 11.33
N ASP A 208 7.77 -20.50 12.51
CA ASP A 208 6.62 -19.72 12.97
C ASP A 208 7.07 -18.82 14.13
N TYR A 209 7.22 -17.52 13.83
CA TYR A 209 7.61 -16.51 14.81
C TYR A 209 6.51 -15.46 15.04
N ARG A 210 5.27 -15.77 14.67
CA ARG A 210 4.16 -14.81 14.72
C ARG A 210 3.83 -14.43 16.16
N ASP A 211 3.78 -15.40 17.07
CA ASP A 211 3.50 -15.16 18.49
C ASP A 211 4.61 -14.36 19.16
N GLU A 212 5.88 -14.68 18.88
CA GLU A 212 7.04 -13.96 19.39
C GLU A 212 7.07 -12.51 18.88
N PHE A 213 6.78 -12.31 17.58
CA PHE A 213 6.66 -10.98 17.01
C PHE A 213 5.54 -10.19 17.70
N LEU A 214 4.33 -10.75 17.81
CA LEU A 214 3.19 -10.05 18.43
C LEU A 214 3.46 -9.72 19.89
N SER A 215 4.04 -10.65 20.65
CA SER A 215 4.43 -10.40 22.04
C SER A 215 5.46 -9.26 22.16
N ALA A 216 6.48 -9.24 21.31
CA ALA A 216 7.47 -8.17 21.30
C ALA A 216 6.86 -6.84 20.85
N PHE A 217 5.96 -6.87 19.87
CA PHE A 217 5.25 -5.71 19.36
C PHE A 217 4.38 -5.06 20.44
N GLU A 218 3.55 -5.84 21.13
CA GLU A 218 2.70 -5.39 22.23
C GLU A 218 3.51 -4.88 23.42
N HIS A 219 4.66 -5.48 23.71
CA HIS A 219 5.55 -5.00 24.77
C HIS A 219 6.08 -3.59 24.49
N ILE A 220 6.41 -3.30 23.22
CA ILE A 220 6.94 -2.00 22.81
C ILE A 220 5.83 -0.96 22.62
N TYR A 221 4.69 -1.40 22.08
CA TYR A 221 3.54 -0.56 21.77
C TYR A 221 2.25 -1.03 22.48
N PRO A 222 2.23 -1.08 23.82
CA PRO A 222 1.01 -1.39 24.55
C PRO A 222 -0.01 -0.26 24.34
N SER A 223 -1.30 -0.60 24.21
CA SER A 223 -2.38 0.34 23.90
C SER A 223 -2.49 1.48 24.92
N GLU A 224 -2.16 1.24 26.18
CA GLU A 224 -2.20 2.26 27.24
C GLU A 224 -1.16 3.38 27.04
N ARG A 225 -0.16 3.18 26.16
CA ARG A 225 0.89 4.17 25.90
C ARG A 225 0.61 5.09 24.72
N ASP A 226 -0.50 4.92 23.99
CA ASP A 226 -0.76 5.69 22.77
C ASP A 226 -0.78 7.20 23.01
N ALA A 227 -1.29 7.65 24.15
CA ALA A 227 -1.34 9.06 24.54
C ALA A 227 0.04 9.72 24.74
N VAL A 228 1.11 8.92 24.90
CA VAL A 228 2.48 9.42 25.11
C VAL A 228 3.42 9.12 23.94
N LEU A 229 2.92 8.46 22.88
CA LEU A 229 3.71 8.23 21.67
C LEU A 229 3.87 9.53 20.90
N SER A 230 5.05 9.72 20.31
CA SER A 230 5.19 10.72 19.24
C SER A 230 4.34 10.32 18.04
N LEU A 231 3.97 11.29 17.20
CA LEU A 231 3.20 11.06 15.99
C LEU A 231 3.82 9.98 15.08
N ASN A 232 5.16 9.98 14.94
CA ASN A 232 5.88 8.99 14.14
C ASN A 232 5.82 7.59 14.77
N GLN A 233 5.92 7.48 16.10
CA GLN A 233 5.80 6.21 16.80
C GLN A 233 4.38 5.65 16.70
N TYR A 234 3.37 6.50 16.88
CA TYR A 234 1.98 6.11 16.71
C TYR A 234 1.71 5.62 15.29
N ARG A 235 2.11 6.39 14.26
CA ARG A 235 2.01 5.96 12.86
C ARG A 235 2.72 4.64 12.59
N ASN A 236 3.94 4.45 13.11
CA ASN A 236 4.67 3.20 12.95
C ASN A 236 3.98 2.01 13.64
N LYS A 237 3.36 2.21 14.80
CA LYS A 237 2.51 1.21 15.46
C LYS A 237 1.34 0.84 14.55
N ILE A 238 0.57 1.81 14.07
CA ILE A 238 -0.58 1.55 13.20
C ILE A 238 -0.15 0.81 11.93
N TYR A 239 0.95 1.24 11.32
CA TYR A 239 1.54 0.61 10.13
C TYR A 239 2.02 -0.82 10.40
N GLY A 240 2.52 -1.12 11.60
CA GLY A 240 2.83 -2.49 12.00
C GLY A 240 1.59 -3.37 12.12
N LEU A 241 0.53 -2.86 12.75
CA LEU A 241 -0.74 -3.57 12.92
C LEU A 241 -1.43 -3.85 11.57
N THR A 242 -1.44 -2.89 10.64
CA THR A 242 -2.00 -3.13 9.30
C THR A 242 -1.22 -4.24 8.59
N HIS A 243 0.11 -4.25 8.70
CA HIS A 243 0.94 -5.26 8.07
C HIS A 243 0.82 -6.67 8.68
N VAL A 244 0.43 -6.80 9.95
CA VAL A 244 0.03 -8.09 10.52
C VAL A 244 -1.17 -8.66 9.75
N VAL A 245 -2.23 -7.87 9.59
CA VAL A 245 -3.46 -8.29 8.88
C VAL A 245 -3.19 -8.52 7.39
N ILE A 246 -2.44 -7.62 6.75
CA ILE A 246 -2.08 -7.74 5.33
C ILE A 246 -1.23 -8.99 5.10
N ALA A 247 -0.26 -9.29 5.95
CA ALA A 247 0.56 -10.50 5.77
C ALA A 247 -0.27 -11.78 5.99
N ASP A 248 -1.17 -11.79 6.97
CA ASP A 248 -2.08 -12.91 7.23
C ASP A 248 -3.05 -13.20 6.07
N SER A 249 -3.54 -12.13 5.42
CA SER A 249 -4.35 -12.20 4.19
C SER A 249 -3.58 -12.68 2.95
N ARG A 250 -2.32 -13.11 3.11
CA ARG A 250 -1.38 -13.40 2.02
C ARG A 250 -1.28 -12.23 1.05
N TYR A 251 -1.25 -11.01 1.59
CA TYR A 251 -1.31 -9.76 0.86
C TYR A 251 -2.56 -9.65 -0.05
N TYR A 252 -3.75 -9.60 0.56
CA TYR A 252 -5.03 -9.37 -0.12
C TYR A 252 -5.48 -10.52 -1.05
N GLN A 253 -5.00 -11.74 -0.85
CA GLN A 253 -5.41 -12.88 -1.67
C GLN A 253 -6.57 -13.68 -1.06
N GLN A 254 -6.77 -13.51 0.25
CA GLN A 254 -7.81 -14.16 1.04
C GLN A 254 -8.16 -13.27 2.23
N PRO A 255 -9.31 -13.47 2.89
CA PRO A 255 -9.57 -12.87 4.19
C PRO A 255 -8.48 -13.24 5.22
N ALA A 256 -8.24 -12.36 6.18
CA ALA A 256 -7.38 -12.65 7.33
C ALA A 256 -8.15 -13.44 8.40
N ASP A 257 -7.43 -14.14 9.28
CA ASP A 257 -8.02 -14.89 10.39
C ASP A 257 -8.58 -13.95 11.47
N GLU A 258 -9.89 -13.70 11.40
CA GLU A 258 -10.62 -12.86 12.36
C GLU A 258 -10.51 -13.42 13.79
N ALA A 259 -10.46 -14.74 13.98
CA ALA A 259 -10.38 -15.32 15.31
C ALA A 259 -9.03 -15.03 15.99
N ALA A 260 -7.95 -14.99 15.20
CA ALA A 260 -6.62 -14.67 15.69
C ALA A 260 -6.37 -13.16 15.81
N LEU A 261 -6.88 -12.37 14.85
CA LEU A 261 -6.50 -10.97 14.65
C LEU A 261 -7.64 -9.96 14.90
N GLY A 262 -8.83 -10.40 15.31
CA GLY A 262 -10.00 -9.53 15.53
C GLY A 262 -9.75 -8.40 16.53
N TRP A 263 -8.84 -8.60 17.49
CA TRP A 263 -8.43 -7.56 18.43
C TRP A 263 -7.80 -6.33 17.74
N ILE A 264 -7.18 -6.50 16.56
CA ILE A 264 -6.63 -5.40 15.76
C ILE A 264 -7.77 -4.56 15.19
N ALA A 265 -8.85 -5.20 14.70
CA ALA A 265 -10.05 -4.49 14.26
C ALA A 265 -10.69 -3.72 15.41
N ASP A 266 -10.85 -4.37 16.58
CA ASP A 266 -11.39 -3.72 17.79
C ASP A 266 -10.55 -2.49 18.17
N TYR A 267 -9.22 -2.62 18.13
CA TYR A 267 -8.31 -1.51 18.39
C TYR A 267 -8.50 -0.37 17.38
N PHE A 268 -8.61 -0.65 16.08
CA PHE A 268 -8.85 0.38 15.07
C PHE A 268 -10.21 1.08 15.25
N ILE A 269 -11.27 0.33 15.52
CA ILE A 269 -12.62 0.86 15.74
C ILE A 269 -12.65 1.75 16.99
N ALA A 270 -12.03 1.30 18.09
CA ALA A 270 -11.97 2.05 19.34
C ALA A 270 -11.16 3.35 19.22
N ASN A 271 -10.14 3.38 18.36
CA ASN A 271 -9.23 4.52 18.18
C ASN A 271 -9.53 5.35 16.92
N ARG A 272 -10.69 5.17 16.28
CA ARG A 272 -11.02 5.79 14.98
C ARG A 272 -10.78 7.29 14.91
N GLU A 273 -11.13 8.02 15.97
CA GLU A 273 -11.00 9.49 15.96
C GLU A 273 -9.54 9.92 15.97
N GLN A 274 -8.67 9.19 16.68
CA GLN A 274 -7.24 9.44 16.68
C GLN A 274 -6.62 9.04 15.34
N LEU A 275 -7.03 7.90 14.78
CA LEU A 275 -6.59 7.47 13.45
C LEU A 275 -6.87 8.53 12.39
N LEU A 276 -8.11 9.03 12.31
CA LEU A 276 -8.52 10.06 11.34
C LEU A 276 -7.73 11.37 11.48
N ARG A 277 -7.27 11.72 12.68
CA ARG A 277 -6.49 12.95 12.90
C ARG A 277 -5.00 12.78 12.67
N ASP A 278 -4.45 11.67 13.13
CA ASP A 278 -3.01 11.54 13.37
C ASP A 278 -2.30 10.62 12.38
N THR A 279 -3.02 9.96 11.47
CA THR A 279 -2.41 9.12 10.43
C THR A 279 -2.45 9.75 9.05
N THR A 280 -1.58 9.28 8.15
CA THR A 280 -1.56 9.70 6.74
C THR A 280 -2.56 8.88 5.93
N GLU A 281 -2.94 9.35 4.76
CA GLU A 281 -3.97 8.72 3.93
C GLU A 281 -3.63 7.30 3.47
N ASP A 282 -2.35 6.98 3.29
CA ASP A 282 -1.90 5.60 3.02
C ASP A 282 -2.13 4.69 4.23
N ILE A 283 -1.78 5.15 5.44
CA ILE A 283 -2.05 4.41 6.68
C ILE A 283 -3.56 4.25 6.89
N LEU A 284 -4.36 5.31 6.67
CA LEU A 284 -5.82 5.23 6.75
C LEU A 284 -6.39 4.22 5.75
N ALA A 285 -5.90 4.22 4.51
CA ALA A 285 -6.33 3.25 3.52
C ALA A 285 -5.98 1.82 3.94
N GLU A 286 -4.79 1.57 4.50
CA GLU A 286 -4.42 0.26 5.03
C GLU A 286 -5.26 -0.17 6.24
N VAL A 287 -5.61 0.76 7.13
CA VAL A 287 -6.54 0.49 8.24
C VAL A 287 -7.90 0.07 7.70
N GLY A 288 -8.46 0.83 6.76
CA GLY A 288 -9.74 0.49 6.13
C GLY A 288 -9.69 -0.87 5.43
N ILE A 289 -8.62 -1.15 4.67
CA ILE A 289 -8.41 -2.45 4.04
C ILE A 289 -8.29 -3.56 5.08
N SER A 290 -7.59 -3.34 6.19
CA SER A 290 -7.45 -4.33 7.27
C SER A 290 -8.81 -4.68 7.88
N LEU A 291 -9.69 -3.69 8.09
CA LEU A 291 -11.07 -3.92 8.53
C LEU A 291 -11.86 -4.74 7.51
N MET A 292 -11.68 -4.48 6.21
CA MET A 292 -12.33 -5.26 5.16
C MET A 292 -11.80 -6.70 5.08
N LEU A 293 -10.50 -6.91 5.33
CA LEU A 293 -9.86 -8.22 5.32
C LEU A 293 -10.29 -9.12 6.49
N LEU A 294 -10.61 -8.53 7.65
CA LEU A 294 -11.05 -9.24 8.85
C LEU A 294 -12.55 -9.62 8.81
N GLY A 295 -13.24 -9.39 7.69
CA GLY A 295 -14.56 -9.99 7.40
C GLY A 295 -15.76 -9.42 8.17
N ASN A 296 -15.53 -8.66 9.25
CA ASN A 296 -16.58 -8.04 10.06
C ASN A 296 -16.30 -6.55 10.33
N PRO A 297 -16.21 -5.71 9.29
CA PRO A 297 -16.00 -4.29 9.48
C PRO A 297 -17.22 -3.66 10.16
N GLU A 298 -17.00 -2.87 11.20
CA GLU A 298 -18.01 -1.92 11.68
C GLU A 298 -18.28 -0.91 10.53
N PRO A 299 -19.50 -0.88 9.95
CA PRO A 299 -19.73 -0.13 8.71
C PRO A 299 -19.48 1.37 8.82
N GLU A 300 -19.70 1.96 10.00
CA GLU A 300 -19.47 3.39 10.24
C GLU A 300 -17.98 3.72 10.18
N ALA A 301 -17.11 2.93 10.81
CA ALA A 301 -15.67 3.10 10.82
C ALA A 301 -15.09 3.08 9.40
N VAL A 302 -15.45 2.09 8.59
CA VAL A 302 -14.99 2.01 7.19
C VAL A 302 -15.51 3.19 6.37
N THR A 303 -16.78 3.57 6.54
CA THR A 303 -17.38 4.71 5.83
C THR A 303 -16.66 6.01 6.17
N GLN A 304 -16.31 6.24 7.43
CA GLN A 304 -15.57 7.44 7.85
C GLN A 304 -14.17 7.50 7.24
N ILE A 305 -13.46 6.36 7.19
CA ILE A 305 -12.14 6.27 6.53
C ILE A 305 -12.26 6.56 5.04
N GLN A 306 -13.22 5.92 4.35
CA GLN A 306 -13.48 6.16 2.92
C GLN A 306 -13.81 7.63 2.65
N GLN A 307 -14.63 8.25 3.50
CA GLN A 307 -14.98 9.66 3.38
C GLN A 307 -13.77 10.58 3.58
N ALA A 308 -12.87 10.25 4.51
CA ALA A 308 -11.62 10.99 4.69
C ALA A 308 -10.73 10.93 3.44
N LEU A 309 -10.60 9.75 2.81
CA LEU A 309 -9.85 9.61 1.55
C LEU A 309 -10.48 10.41 0.40
N ILE A 310 -11.82 10.39 0.29
CA ILE A 310 -12.56 11.17 -0.71
C ILE A 310 -12.34 12.68 -0.48
N GLN A 311 -12.26 13.13 0.77
CA GLN A 311 -12.00 14.53 1.10
C GLN A 311 -10.56 14.96 0.78
N SER A 312 -9.58 14.06 0.90
CA SER A 312 -8.19 14.32 0.52
C SER A 312 -7.93 14.20 -0.98
N PHE A 313 -8.90 13.75 -1.78
CA PHE A 313 -8.74 13.61 -3.23
C PHE A 313 -8.74 14.96 -3.94
N ASP A 314 -7.75 15.19 -4.79
CA ASP A 314 -7.68 16.37 -5.65
C ASP A 314 -8.24 16.06 -7.04
N VAL A 315 -9.30 16.78 -7.43
CA VAL A 315 -10.00 16.56 -8.71
C VAL A 315 -9.16 16.96 -9.92
N GLU A 316 -8.32 17.99 -9.79
CA GLU A 316 -7.49 18.50 -10.90
C GLU A 316 -6.37 17.52 -11.23
N HIS A 317 -5.67 17.04 -10.20
CA HIS A 317 -4.56 16.10 -10.32
C HIS A 317 -5.00 14.64 -10.37
N ARG A 318 -6.28 14.37 -10.05
CA ARG A 318 -6.89 13.03 -10.01
C ARG A 318 -6.11 12.06 -9.13
N MET A 319 -5.64 12.53 -7.98
CA MET A 319 -4.92 11.71 -7.01
C MET A 319 -4.98 12.35 -5.62
N ILE A 320 -4.69 11.55 -4.60
CA ILE A 320 -4.45 12.03 -3.23
C ILE A 320 -2.98 12.51 -3.14
N PRO A 321 -2.72 13.78 -2.72
CA PRO A 321 -1.37 14.36 -2.62
C PRO A 321 -0.57 13.84 -1.44
N SER A 322 0.76 14.09 -1.42
CA SER A 322 1.60 13.82 -0.25
C SER A 322 1.11 14.56 1.00
N PRO A 323 1.53 14.16 2.22
CA PRO A 323 1.25 14.95 3.43
C PRO A 323 1.71 16.41 3.31
N GLU A 324 2.70 16.69 2.47
CA GLU A 324 3.19 18.04 2.12
C GLU A 324 2.44 18.69 0.95
N GLY A 325 1.37 18.07 0.44
CA GLY A 325 0.56 18.59 -0.68
C GLY A 325 1.13 18.33 -2.08
N VAL A 326 2.07 17.38 -2.24
CA VAL A 326 2.78 17.19 -3.51
C VAL A 326 2.21 16.05 -4.37
N PHE A 327 2.08 16.29 -5.67
CA PHE A 327 1.47 15.40 -6.67
C PHE A 327 2.49 14.59 -7.50
N HIS A 328 3.48 13.97 -6.85
CA HIS A 328 4.42 13.10 -7.55
C HIS A 328 3.82 11.71 -7.78
N LEU A 329 3.54 11.36 -9.04
CA LEU A 329 2.87 10.10 -9.41
C LEU A 329 3.60 8.86 -8.85
N GLU A 330 4.92 8.77 -9.07
CA GLU A 330 5.75 7.66 -8.61
C GLU A 330 5.74 7.51 -7.08
N ARG A 331 5.94 8.61 -6.35
CA ARG A 331 5.99 8.60 -4.88
C ARG A 331 4.60 8.39 -4.27
N GLY A 332 3.56 8.85 -4.93
CA GLY A 332 2.17 8.72 -4.51
C GLY A 332 1.53 7.37 -4.83
N GLU A 333 2.21 6.49 -5.58
CA GLU A 333 1.65 5.24 -6.10
C GLU A 333 1.05 4.37 -5.00
N HIS A 334 1.80 4.11 -3.91
CA HIS A 334 1.35 3.26 -2.81
C HIS A 334 0.06 3.79 -2.16
N ARG A 335 0.01 5.09 -1.85
CA ARG A 335 -1.19 5.71 -1.28
C ARG A 335 -2.39 5.57 -2.20
N ASN A 336 -2.20 5.90 -3.46
CA ASN A 336 -3.30 6.00 -4.41
C ASN A 336 -3.83 4.62 -4.83
N VAL A 337 -2.96 3.62 -4.96
CA VAL A 337 -3.42 2.25 -5.21
C VAL A 337 -4.21 1.69 -4.02
N LEU A 338 -3.79 1.96 -2.78
CA LEU A 338 -4.55 1.58 -1.59
C LEU A 338 -5.90 2.31 -1.52
N ALA A 339 -5.96 3.58 -1.90
CA ALA A 339 -7.21 4.33 -2.00
C ALA A 339 -8.16 3.70 -3.03
N ILE A 340 -7.67 3.33 -4.22
CA ILE A 340 -8.48 2.58 -5.22
C ILE A 340 -9.02 1.30 -4.59
N MET A 341 -8.14 0.50 -3.96
CA MET A 341 -8.53 -0.77 -3.33
C MET A 341 -9.65 -0.58 -2.31
N LEU A 342 -9.53 0.37 -1.39
CA LEU A 342 -10.53 0.57 -0.35
C LEU A 342 -11.84 1.14 -0.88
N LEU A 343 -11.77 2.10 -1.81
CA LEU A 343 -12.95 2.78 -2.33
C LEU A 343 -13.75 1.89 -3.30
N ALA A 344 -13.05 0.99 -4.01
CA ALA A 344 -13.62 0.00 -4.93
C ALA A 344 -13.43 -1.45 -4.41
N TRP A 345 -13.48 -1.66 -3.09
CA TRP A 345 -13.27 -2.98 -2.49
C TRP A 345 -14.29 -4.00 -3.01
N PRO A 346 -13.85 -5.22 -3.42
CA PRO A 346 -14.72 -6.21 -4.01
C PRO A 346 -15.40 -7.10 -2.96
N ASP A 347 -16.44 -7.82 -3.38
CA ASP A 347 -17.07 -8.86 -2.54
C ASP A 347 -16.17 -10.10 -2.37
N VAL A 348 -15.30 -10.38 -3.36
CA VAL A 348 -14.42 -11.54 -3.40
C VAL A 348 -13.02 -11.13 -3.85
N LEU A 349 -12.01 -11.54 -3.08
CA LEU A 349 -10.61 -11.35 -3.43
C LEU A 349 -10.14 -12.41 -4.43
N VAL A 350 -9.13 -12.06 -5.23
CA VAL A 350 -8.54 -12.92 -6.24
C VAL A 350 -7.13 -13.31 -5.81
N SER A 351 -6.88 -14.62 -5.66
CA SER A 351 -5.53 -15.14 -5.38
C SER A 351 -4.64 -15.06 -6.62
N GLY A 352 -3.33 -14.91 -6.39
CA GLY A 352 -2.31 -14.83 -7.43
C GLY A 352 -1.86 -13.40 -7.75
N PRO A 353 -1.50 -13.12 -9.02
CA PRO A 353 -1.68 -13.96 -10.20
C PRO A 353 -0.78 -15.21 -10.22
N ARG A 354 -1.20 -16.29 -10.87
CA ARG A 354 -0.39 -17.52 -11.03
C ARG A 354 0.01 -17.76 -12.48
N PHE A 355 1.21 -18.28 -12.69
CA PHE A 355 1.78 -18.54 -14.02
C PHE A 355 2.31 -19.97 -14.14
N LEU A 356 2.26 -20.49 -15.35
CA LEU A 356 2.96 -21.72 -15.72
C LEU A 356 4.40 -21.39 -16.18
N PRO A 357 5.39 -22.27 -15.98
CA PRO A 357 6.78 -22.06 -16.43
C PRO A 357 6.92 -21.55 -17.86
N GLU A 358 6.18 -22.14 -18.81
CA GLU A 358 6.22 -21.78 -20.24
C GLU A 358 5.71 -20.36 -20.53
N GLN A 359 4.97 -19.75 -19.59
CA GLN A 359 4.45 -18.40 -19.69
C GLN A 359 5.47 -17.33 -19.27
N ILE A 360 6.56 -17.74 -18.61
CA ILE A 360 7.58 -16.88 -18.02
C ILE A 360 8.83 -16.76 -18.91
N SER A 361 8.92 -17.56 -19.97
CA SER A 361 9.97 -17.49 -20.99
C SER A 361 9.92 -16.15 -21.74
N LEU A 362 10.58 -15.12 -21.21
CA LEU A 362 10.73 -13.84 -21.87
C LEU A 362 11.76 -13.96 -23.01
N PRO A 363 11.57 -13.26 -24.14
CA PRO A 363 12.64 -13.07 -25.11
C PRO A 363 13.83 -12.36 -24.42
N GLU A 364 15.06 -12.81 -24.65
CA GLU A 364 16.31 -12.29 -24.04
C GLU A 364 16.46 -10.75 -24.11
N GLN A 365 15.74 -10.12 -25.04
CA GLN A 365 15.78 -8.69 -25.36
C GLN A 365 15.06 -7.78 -24.36
N TRP A 366 14.33 -8.34 -23.39
CA TRP A 366 13.50 -7.57 -22.43
C TRP A 366 14.13 -7.51 -21.02
N ILE A 367 15.39 -7.93 -20.88
CA ILE A 367 16.06 -8.05 -19.59
C ILE A 367 17.03 -6.88 -19.38
N LEU A 368 16.53 -5.79 -18.82
CA LEU A 368 17.22 -4.61 -18.29
C LEU A 368 16.17 -3.94 -17.34
N ILE A 369 16.35 -3.50 -16.08
CA ILE A 369 17.49 -3.04 -15.24
C ILE A 369 17.03 -3.11 -13.76
N GLU A 370 18.02 -3.32 -12.86
CA GLU A 370 18.16 -3.02 -11.40
C GLU A 370 16.91 -2.89 -10.49
N GLU A 371 16.88 -3.69 -9.41
CA GLU A 371 16.15 -3.36 -8.19
C GLU A 371 17.04 -2.48 -7.29
N GLU A 372 16.59 -1.24 -6.97
CA GLU A 372 17.01 -0.48 -5.78
C GLU A 372 16.34 -1.02 -4.51
#